data_AF-A0A0L7SYU9-F1
#
_entry.id   AF-A0A0L7SYU9-F1
#
_cell.length_a   1.000
_cell.length_b   1.000
_cell.length_c   1.000
_cell.angle_alpha   90.00
_cell.angle_beta   90.00
_cell.angle_gamma   90.00
#
_symmetry.space_group_name_H-M   'P 1'
#
loop_
_entity.id
_entity.type
_entity.pdbx_description
1 polymer ?
#
loop_
_entity_poly.entity_id
_entity_poly.type
_entity_poly.pdbx_seq_one_letter_code
_entity_poly.pdbx_strand_id
1 'polypeptide(L)'
;MKVIKITENNDGFTMDSSAYPDYVDSIKGSVPENALQYMMASWHYDHRDPKCLHDSRIEKLCILESNSGDFRVTDIKLLLQGAYGNRMCLSYSNVFSYSIEKKKCEWPVDDYSHGDWLIDEIILSDDGFLMHEIIFTDAVINIKHKDVQYDVI
;
A
#
# COMPACT_ATOMS: atom_id res chain seq x y z
N MET A 1 13.40 -3.73 7.70
CA MET A 1 13.41 -5.18 7.41
C MET A 1 12.42 -5.39 6.28
N LYS A 2 12.77 -6.16 5.25
CA LYS A 2 11.86 -6.48 4.14
C LYS A 2 11.36 -7.91 4.32
N VAL A 3 10.05 -8.10 4.39
CA VAL A 3 9.40 -9.40 4.64
C VAL A 3 9.00 -10.04 3.31
N ILE A 4 8.42 -9.24 2.43
CA ILE A 4 7.96 -9.63 1.11
C ILE A 4 9.10 -9.48 0.12
N LYS A 5 9.37 -10.55 -0.62
CA LYS A 5 10.44 -10.58 -1.62
C LYS A 5 9.83 -10.43 -3.00
N ILE A 6 10.40 -9.54 -3.80
CA ILE A 6 10.09 -9.41 -5.22
C ILE A 6 11.33 -9.76 -6.03
N THR A 7 11.15 -10.54 -7.08
CA THR A 7 12.18 -10.87 -8.06
C THR A 7 11.66 -10.50 -9.44
N GLU A 8 12.42 -9.70 -10.17
CA GLU A 8 12.18 -9.40 -11.57
C GLU A 8 12.99 -10.39 -12.42
N ASN A 9 12.36 -10.95 -13.45
CA ASN A 9 12.98 -11.80 -14.45
C ASN A 9 12.47 -11.41 -15.85
N ASN A 10 12.94 -12.11 -16.89
CA ASN A 10 12.56 -11.79 -18.27
C ASN A 10 11.05 -11.94 -18.56
N ASP A 11 10.33 -12.70 -17.73
CA ASP A 11 8.90 -12.98 -17.88
C ASP A 11 8.03 -12.09 -16.95
N GLY A 12 8.64 -11.14 -16.24
CA GLY A 12 7.95 -10.18 -15.36
C GLY A 12 8.38 -10.27 -13.89
N PHE A 13 7.43 -10.07 -12.98
CA PHE A 13 7.67 -10.03 -11.53
C PHE A 13 7.15 -11.28 -10.84
N THR A 14 7.89 -11.78 -9.85
CA THR A 14 7.43 -12.82 -8.92
C THR A 14 7.55 -12.31 -7.50
N MET A 15 6.48 -12.45 -6.73
CA MET A 15 6.40 -12.06 -5.33
C MET A 15 6.29 -13.28 -4.42
N ASP A 16 7.02 -13.27 -3.33
CA ASP A 16 6.89 -14.19 -2.20
C ASP A 16 6.47 -13.42 -0.94
N SER A 17 5.21 -13.57 -0.56
CA SER A 17 4.61 -12.98 0.64
C SER A 17 4.38 -14.00 1.77
N SER A 18 4.92 -15.24 1.65
CA SER A 18 4.56 -16.34 2.57
C SER A 18 4.95 -16.08 4.03
N ALA A 19 5.96 -15.23 4.27
CA ALA A 19 6.41 -14.83 5.60
C ALA A 19 5.59 -13.68 6.22
N TYR A 20 4.75 -13.00 5.43
CA TYR A 20 4.01 -11.82 5.87
C TYR A 20 3.00 -12.12 6.99
N PRO A 21 2.20 -13.21 6.95
CA PRO A 21 1.27 -13.52 8.03
C PRO A 21 1.94 -13.72 9.39
N ASP A 22 3.07 -14.45 9.43
CA ASP A 22 3.84 -14.67 10.67
C ASP A 22 4.40 -13.35 11.22
N TYR A 23 4.85 -12.46 10.32
CA TYR A 23 5.27 -11.12 10.69
C TYR A 23 4.12 -10.31 11.31
N VAL A 24 2.96 -10.26 10.66
CA VAL A 24 1.78 -9.55 11.18
C VAL A 24 1.38 -10.10 12.55
N ASP A 25 1.40 -11.43 12.74
CA ASP A 25 1.13 -12.05 14.03
C ASP A 25 2.10 -11.60 15.13
N SER A 26 3.38 -11.43 14.80
CA SER A 26 4.42 -10.99 15.73
C SER A 26 4.25 -9.54 16.23
N ILE A 27 3.59 -8.68 15.44
CA ILE A 27 3.42 -7.24 15.77
C ILE A 27 1.99 -6.86 16.14
N LYS A 28 1.00 -7.75 15.99
CA LYS A 28 -0.44 -7.44 16.14
C LYS A 28 -0.82 -6.70 17.43
N GLY A 29 -0.09 -6.93 18.53
CA GLY A 29 -0.32 -6.26 19.82
C GLY A 29 0.12 -4.78 19.87
N SER A 30 0.77 -4.28 18.82
CA SER A 30 1.29 -2.91 18.72
C SER A 30 0.77 -2.16 17.49
N VAL A 31 -0.11 -2.77 16.70
CA VAL A 31 -0.71 -2.19 15.49
C VAL A 31 -2.13 -1.70 15.83
N PRO A 32 -2.56 -0.53 15.35
CA PRO A 32 -3.94 -0.08 15.51
C PRO A 32 -4.94 -1.02 14.83
N GLU A 33 -6.18 -1.02 15.33
CA GLU A 33 -7.22 -1.96 14.89
C GLU A 33 -7.49 -1.90 13.38
N ASN A 34 -7.62 -0.71 12.78
CA ASN A 34 -7.94 -0.60 11.35
C ASN A 34 -6.79 -1.13 10.48
N ALA A 35 -5.55 -0.74 10.79
CA ALA A 35 -4.38 -1.26 10.12
C ALA A 35 -4.26 -2.78 10.29
N LEU A 36 -4.52 -3.32 11.48
CA LEU A 36 -4.47 -4.75 11.72
C LEU A 36 -5.52 -5.50 10.89
N GLN A 37 -6.74 -4.97 10.79
CA GLN A 37 -7.80 -5.54 9.94
C GLN A 37 -7.40 -5.57 8.46
N TYR A 38 -6.69 -4.54 7.99
CA TYR A 38 -6.14 -4.50 6.65
C TYR A 38 -5.04 -5.56 6.46
N MET A 39 -4.03 -5.56 7.33
CA MET A 39 -2.85 -6.43 7.26
C MET A 39 -3.19 -7.92 7.38
N MET A 40 -4.21 -8.26 8.18
CA MET A 40 -4.65 -9.64 8.40
C MET A 40 -5.74 -10.11 7.42
N ALA A 41 -6.18 -9.25 6.50
CA ALA A 41 -7.27 -9.59 5.62
C ALA A 41 -6.95 -10.83 4.77
N SER A 42 -7.87 -11.79 4.72
CA SER A 42 -7.67 -13.03 3.96
C SER A 42 -7.45 -12.80 2.46
N TRP A 43 -7.92 -11.66 1.96
CA TRP A 43 -7.80 -11.25 0.56
C TRP A 43 -6.49 -10.52 0.24
N HIS A 44 -5.72 -10.10 1.25
CA HIS A 44 -4.55 -9.22 1.09
C HIS A 44 -3.55 -9.77 0.07
N TYR A 45 -3.35 -11.10 0.09
CA TYR A 45 -2.47 -11.80 -0.84
C TYR A 45 -3.12 -13.01 -1.53
N ASP A 46 -4.45 -13.12 -1.53
CA ASP A 46 -5.16 -14.14 -2.33
C ASP A 46 -5.58 -13.54 -3.67
N HIS A 47 -4.80 -13.79 -4.72
CA HIS A 47 -5.02 -13.23 -6.07
C HIS A 47 -6.36 -13.67 -6.70
N ARG A 48 -7.06 -14.64 -6.10
CA ARG A 48 -8.38 -15.10 -6.52
C ARG A 48 -9.51 -14.33 -5.84
N ASP A 49 -9.23 -13.60 -4.76
CA ASP A 49 -10.22 -12.74 -4.13
C ASP A 49 -10.30 -11.41 -4.89
N PRO A 50 -11.49 -10.96 -5.33
CA PRO A 50 -11.66 -9.68 -6.00
C PRO A 50 -11.11 -8.48 -5.22
N LYS A 51 -11.03 -8.55 -3.89
CA LYS A 51 -10.50 -7.46 -3.06
C LYS A 51 -8.97 -7.37 -3.06
N CYS A 52 -8.26 -8.38 -3.55
CA CYS A 52 -6.80 -8.35 -3.62
C CYS A 52 -6.33 -7.15 -4.44
N LEU A 53 -5.32 -6.43 -3.94
CA LEU A 53 -4.80 -5.23 -4.57
C LEU A 53 -3.76 -5.51 -5.65
N HIS A 54 -3.31 -6.76 -5.80
CA HIS A 54 -2.44 -7.14 -6.91
C HIS A 54 -3.09 -6.75 -8.25
N ASP A 55 -2.30 -6.15 -9.14
CA ASP A 55 -2.71 -5.58 -10.42
C ASP A 55 -3.74 -4.42 -10.32
N SER A 56 -3.91 -3.83 -9.14
CA SER A 56 -4.72 -2.62 -9.01
C SER A 56 -3.99 -1.39 -9.57
N ARG A 57 -4.78 -0.38 -9.97
CA ARG A 57 -4.30 0.86 -10.56
C ARG A 57 -4.78 2.06 -9.77
N ILE A 58 -3.94 3.08 -9.66
CA ILE A 58 -4.32 4.34 -9.01
C ILE A 58 -5.35 5.08 -9.88
N GLU A 59 -6.55 5.28 -9.33
CA GLU A 59 -7.52 6.25 -9.88
C GLU A 59 -7.30 7.64 -9.29
N LYS A 60 -6.99 7.73 -7.98
CA LYS A 60 -6.80 9.02 -7.30
C LYS A 60 -5.85 8.91 -6.12
N LEU A 61 -4.93 9.86 -5.99
CA LEU A 61 -4.10 10.06 -4.80
C LEU A 61 -4.32 11.48 -4.28
N CYS A 62 -4.68 11.63 -3.02
CA CYS A 62 -4.98 12.92 -2.37
C CYS A 62 -4.14 13.08 -1.11
N ILE A 63 -3.46 14.22 -1.00
CA ILE A 63 -2.83 14.67 0.25
C ILE A 63 -3.72 15.76 0.84
N LEU A 64 -4.10 15.59 2.10
CA LEU A 64 -5.07 16.43 2.78
C LEU A 64 -4.41 16.99 4.04
N GLU A 65 -4.30 18.31 4.13
CA GLU A 65 -3.87 18.96 5.36
C GLU A 65 -5.08 19.56 6.07
N SER A 66 -5.18 19.31 7.39
CA SER A 66 -6.22 19.91 8.22
C SER A 66 -5.62 20.51 9.50
N ASN A 67 -6.30 21.50 10.05
CA ASN A 67 -5.91 22.09 11.33
C ASN A 67 -6.40 21.20 12.47
N SER A 68 -5.52 20.93 13.43
CA SER A 68 -5.79 20.20 14.66
C SER A 68 -5.33 21.04 15.84
N GLY A 69 -6.18 21.98 16.26
CA GLY A 69 -5.78 23.01 17.23
C GLY A 69 -4.68 23.91 16.67
N ASP A 70 -3.54 23.97 17.35
CA ASP A 70 -2.41 24.84 17.00
C ASP A 70 -1.43 24.22 15.98
N PHE A 71 -1.65 22.99 15.55
CA PHE A 71 -0.81 22.31 14.55
C PHE A 71 -1.64 21.80 13.37
N ARG A 72 -0.96 21.37 12.30
CA ARG A 72 -1.58 20.78 11.11
C ARG A 72 -1.27 19.29 11.07
N VAL A 73 -2.23 18.50 10.61
CA VAL A 73 -2.07 17.07 10.37
C VAL A 73 -2.27 16.78 8.90
N THR A 74 -1.53 15.79 8.41
CA THR A 74 -1.60 15.33 7.03
C THR A 74 -2.23 13.95 6.99
N ASP A 75 -3.22 13.79 6.13
CA ASP A 75 -3.82 12.51 5.77
C ASP A 75 -3.58 12.24 4.29
N ILE A 76 -3.54 10.96 3.92
CA ILE A 76 -3.47 10.54 2.51
C ILE A 76 -4.66 9.65 2.19
N LYS A 77 -5.26 9.85 1.02
CA LYS A 77 -6.28 8.95 0.47
C LYS A 77 -5.84 8.42 -0.88
N LEU A 78 -5.91 7.10 -1.04
CA LEU A 78 -5.56 6.40 -2.27
C LEU A 78 -6.77 5.60 -2.76
N LEU A 79 -7.35 6.00 -3.88
CA LEU A 79 -8.42 5.29 -4.57
C LEU A 79 -7.82 4.42 -5.67
N LEU A 80 -8.15 3.14 -5.63
CA LEU A 80 -7.64 2.11 -6.50
C LEU A 80 -8.79 1.47 -7.28
N GLN A 81 -8.53 1.17 -8.54
CA GLN A 81 -9.33 0.24 -9.34
C GLN A 81 -8.63 -1.12 -9.29
N GLY A 82 -9.28 -2.12 -8.69
CA GLY A 82 -8.78 -3.50 -8.62
C GLY A 82 -8.89 -4.22 -9.96
N ALA A 83 -8.11 -5.29 -10.12
CA ALA A 83 -8.06 -6.09 -11.35
C ALA A 83 -9.41 -6.70 -11.76
N TYR A 84 -10.28 -6.95 -10.77
CA TYR A 84 -11.63 -7.49 -10.96
C TYR A 84 -12.71 -6.39 -11.13
N GLY A 85 -12.30 -5.11 -11.21
CA GLY A 85 -13.19 -3.97 -11.46
C GLY A 85 -13.85 -3.35 -10.22
N ASN A 86 -13.65 -3.94 -9.04
CA ASN A 86 -13.99 -3.33 -7.75
C ASN A 86 -13.11 -2.11 -7.46
N ARG A 87 -13.61 -1.20 -6.62
CA ARG A 87 -12.82 -0.06 -6.14
C ARG A 87 -12.46 -0.25 -4.67
N MET A 88 -11.26 0.15 -4.31
CA MET A 88 -10.81 0.20 -2.92
C MET A 88 -10.26 1.57 -2.60
N CYS A 89 -10.63 2.11 -1.45
CA CYS A 89 -10.10 3.35 -0.93
C CYS A 89 -9.28 3.07 0.33
N LEU A 90 -7.99 3.41 0.30
CA LEU A 90 -7.12 3.39 1.47
C LEU A 90 -7.04 4.81 2.05
N SER A 91 -7.30 4.93 3.36
CA SER A 91 -7.23 6.19 4.10
C SER A 91 -6.17 6.09 5.18
N TYR A 92 -5.09 6.84 5.00
CA TYR A 92 -3.97 6.93 5.93
C TYR A 92 -4.13 8.15 6.83
N SER A 93 -4.06 7.95 8.14
CA SER A 93 -4.20 9.03 9.12
C SER A 93 -2.89 9.39 9.80
N ASN A 94 -2.73 10.68 10.12
CA ASN A 94 -1.55 11.23 10.81
C ASN A 94 -0.25 10.80 10.12
N VAL A 95 -0.18 11.06 8.81
CA VAL A 95 0.99 10.77 7.97
C VAL A 95 2.16 11.62 8.43
N PHE A 96 3.24 10.95 8.84
CA PHE A 96 4.46 11.57 9.32
C PHE A 96 5.42 11.92 8.18
N SER A 97 5.53 11.06 7.18
CA SER A 97 6.34 11.28 5.99
C SER A 97 5.84 10.42 4.84
N TYR A 98 6.03 10.86 3.61
CA TYR A 98 5.75 10.05 2.43
C TYR A 98 6.72 10.39 1.30
N SER A 99 6.91 9.45 0.38
CA SER A 99 7.61 9.68 -0.88
C SER A 99 6.87 8.99 -2.02
N ILE A 100 6.96 9.57 -3.21
CA ILE A 100 6.44 8.99 -4.45
C ILE A 100 7.57 9.12 -5.46
N GLU A 101 8.12 7.99 -5.87
CA GLU A 101 9.12 7.94 -6.93
C GLU A 101 8.47 7.27 -8.14
N LYS A 102 8.35 8.01 -9.24
CA LYS A 102 7.81 7.49 -10.50
C LYS A 102 8.94 7.35 -11.51
N LYS A 103 9.03 6.18 -12.12
CA LYS A 103 9.90 5.89 -13.26
C LYS A 103 9.14 6.05 -14.56
N LYS A 104 9.89 6.21 -15.64
CA LYS A 104 9.35 6.19 -16.99
C LYS A 104 8.93 4.76 -17.32
N CYS A 105 7.72 4.58 -17.83
CA CYS A 105 7.31 3.31 -18.41
C CYS A 105 8.11 3.10 -19.70
N GLU A 106 8.81 1.98 -19.83
CA GLU A 106 9.54 1.66 -21.05
C GLU A 106 8.60 1.13 -22.15
N TRP A 107 7.51 0.46 -21.76
CA TRP A 107 6.49 -0.02 -22.68
C TRP A 107 5.13 -0.26 -21.99
N PRO A 108 4.00 0.17 -22.59
CA PRO A 108 3.93 0.92 -23.84
C PRO A 108 4.43 2.36 -23.68
N VAL A 109 5.08 2.89 -24.72
CA VAL A 109 5.85 4.16 -24.66
C VAL A 109 5.00 5.37 -24.25
N ASP A 110 3.71 5.34 -24.59
CA ASP A 110 2.76 6.41 -24.27
C ASP A 110 2.01 6.19 -22.95
N ASP A 111 2.42 5.19 -22.15
CA ASP A 111 1.91 5.01 -20.79
C ASP A 111 2.68 5.88 -19.80
N TYR A 112 1.95 6.76 -19.12
CA TYR A 112 2.48 7.65 -18.10
C TYR A 112 1.86 7.36 -16.72
N SER A 113 1.21 6.21 -16.56
CA SER A 113 0.64 5.76 -15.30
C SER A 113 1.73 5.30 -14.31
N HIS A 114 1.30 4.88 -13.12
CA HIS A 114 2.17 4.26 -12.13
C HIS A 114 2.42 2.77 -12.45
N GLY A 115 1.70 2.21 -13.43
CA GLY A 115 1.63 0.78 -13.69
C GLY A 115 0.68 0.05 -12.74
N ASP A 116 0.87 -1.25 -12.66
CA ASP A 116 0.05 -2.17 -11.88
C ASP A 116 0.68 -2.39 -10.49
N TRP A 117 -0.14 -2.55 -9.45
CA TRP A 117 0.32 -2.76 -8.07
C TRP A 117 0.92 -4.16 -7.89
N LEU A 118 2.16 -4.21 -7.41
CA LEU A 118 2.95 -5.43 -7.23
C LEU A 118 3.14 -5.83 -5.75
N ILE A 119 3.46 -4.87 -4.88
CA ILE A 119 3.75 -5.12 -3.44
C ILE A 119 2.92 -4.20 -2.55
N ASP A 120 2.35 -4.77 -1.49
CA ASP A 120 1.61 -4.11 -0.40
C ASP A 120 2.24 -4.46 0.97
N GLU A 121 3.38 -3.85 1.30
CA GLU A 121 4.07 -4.21 2.54
C GLU A 121 3.88 -3.13 3.60
N ILE A 122 3.19 -3.48 4.70
CA ILE A 122 3.17 -2.66 5.92
C ILE A 122 4.07 -3.25 6.98
N ILE A 123 5.01 -2.46 7.48
CA ILE A 123 5.89 -2.79 8.61
C ILE A 123 5.74 -1.79 9.76
N LEU A 124 5.84 -2.27 11.00
CA LEU A 124 5.96 -1.46 12.20
C LEU A 124 7.41 -0.92 12.32
N SER A 125 7.53 0.40 12.42
CA SER A 125 8.79 1.11 12.65
C SER A 125 9.10 1.22 14.15
N ASP A 126 10.38 1.39 14.49
CA ASP A 126 10.86 1.49 15.88
C ASP A 126 10.24 2.66 16.68
N ASP A 127 9.74 3.69 16.00
CA ASP A 127 9.05 4.84 16.60
C ASP A 127 7.53 4.68 16.70
N GLY A 128 7.02 3.46 16.51
CA GLY A 128 5.60 3.13 16.66
C GLY A 128 4.70 3.74 15.58
N PHE A 129 5.26 3.99 14.40
CA PHE A 129 4.50 4.27 13.18
C PHE A 129 4.52 3.06 12.26
N LEU A 130 3.54 2.98 11.38
CA LEU A 130 3.50 2.02 10.29
C LEU A 130 4.16 2.64 9.06
N MET A 131 4.93 1.83 8.35
CA MET A 131 5.51 2.17 7.06
C MET A 131 4.88 1.24 6.02
N HIS A 132 4.08 1.82 5.13
CA HIS A 132 3.50 1.14 3.99
C HIS A 132 4.38 1.41 2.76
N GLU A 133 5.08 0.39 2.28
CA GLU A 133 5.76 0.37 0.99
C GLU A 133 4.83 -0.24 -0.07
N ILE A 134 4.45 0.58 -1.03
CA ILE A 134 3.69 0.17 -2.21
C ILE A 134 4.62 0.19 -3.40
N ILE A 135 4.77 -0.95 -4.06
CA ILE A 135 5.51 -1.03 -5.32
C ILE A 135 4.51 -1.25 -6.45
N PHE A 136 4.55 -0.38 -7.43
CA PHE A 136 3.93 -0.56 -8.73
C PHE A 136 5.00 -0.91 -9.77
N THR A 137 4.59 -1.34 -10.96
CA THR A 137 5.50 -1.58 -12.10
C THR A 137 6.44 -0.39 -12.35
N ASP A 138 5.91 0.83 -12.34
CA ASP A 138 6.65 2.05 -12.71
C ASP A 138 6.75 3.07 -11.59
N ALA A 139 6.43 2.69 -10.34
CA ALA A 139 6.50 3.62 -9.22
C ALA A 139 6.69 2.93 -7.87
N VAL A 140 7.21 3.67 -6.90
CA VAL A 140 7.23 3.28 -5.49
C VAL A 140 6.60 4.40 -4.67
N ILE A 141 5.62 4.06 -3.83
CA ILE A 141 5.03 4.96 -2.86
C ILE A 141 5.37 4.45 -1.47
N ASN A 142 6.01 5.29 -0.66
CA ASN A 142 6.22 5.01 0.76
C ASN A 142 5.37 5.95 1.58
N ILE A 143 4.63 5.43 2.55
CA ILE A 143 3.81 6.22 3.47
C ILE A 143 4.12 5.77 4.89
N LYS A 144 4.63 6.70 5.71
CA LYS A 144 4.77 6.50 7.15
C LYS A 144 3.60 7.16 7.87
N HIS A 145 2.77 6.38 8.54
CA HIS A 145 1.48 6.81 9.08
C HIS A 145 1.18 6.18 10.43
N LYS A 146 0.17 6.70 11.15
CA LYS A 146 -0.27 6.06 12.39
C LYS A 146 -1.19 4.88 12.13
N ASP A 147 -2.15 5.04 11.23
CA ASP A 147 -3.17 4.03 10.98
C ASP A 147 -3.60 4.06 9.51
N VAL A 148 -4.13 2.94 9.01
CA VAL A 148 -4.71 2.83 7.67
C VAL A 148 -6.06 2.11 7.76
N GLN A 149 -7.06 2.68 7.11
CA GLN A 149 -8.37 2.07 6.93
C GLN A 149 -8.58 1.78 5.44
N TYR A 150 -9.33 0.72 5.13
CA TYR A 150 -9.78 0.43 3.78
C TYR A 150 -11.30 0.38 3.69
N ASP A 151 -11.84 0.80 2.54
CA ASP A 151 -13.25 0.66 2.19
C ASP A 151 -13.38 0.11 0.77
N VAL A 152 -14.29 -0.85 0.57
CA VAL A 152 -14.67 -1.34 -0.77
C VAL A 152 -15.87 -0.51 -1.26
N ILE A 153 -15.75 0.04 -2.48
CA ILE A 153 -16.75 0.95 -3.08
C ILE A 153 -17.50 0.24 -4.21
#